data_AF-A0A0F9I0M6-F1
#
_entry.id   AF-A0A0F9I0M6-F1
#
_cell.length_a   1.000
_cell.length_b   1.000
_cell.length_c   1.000
_cell.angle_alpha   90.00
_cell.angle_beta   90.00
_cell.angle_gamma   90.00
#
_symmetry.space_group_name_H-M   'P 1'
#
loop_
_entity.id
_entity.type
_entity.pdbx_description
1 polymer ?
#
loop_
_entity_poly.entity_id
_entity_poly.type
_entity_poly.pdbx_seq_one_letter_code
_entity_poly.pdbx_strand_id
1 'polypeptide(L)' 'MMEWWIKDVYCLILKHKWKASDIAVRNGSHIILAELINIAPGAITLQEYINGLQNE' A
#
# COMPACT_ATOMS: atom_id res chain seq x y z
N MET A 1 0.73 -9.89 -14.34
CA MET A 1 2.09 -9.31 -14.29
C MET A 1 2.18 -8.54 -12.99
N MET A 2 3.09 -8.86 -12.07
CA MET A 2 3.17 -8.15 -10.79
C MET A 2 3.66 -6.71 -11.06
N GLU A 3 2.85 -5.71 -10.72
CA GLU A 3 3.17 -4.30 -10.98
C GLU A 3 4.46 -3.90 -10.23
N TRP A 4 5.38 -3.23 -10.92
CA TRP A 4 6.74 -3.00 -10.44
C TRP A 4 6.82 -2.25 -9.10
N TRP A 5 5.85 -1.39 -8.81
CA TRP A 5 5.78 -0.62 -7.57
C TRP A 5 5.53 -1.49 -6.33
N ILE A 6 4.89 -2.66 -6.48
CA ILE A 6 4.63 -3.59 -5.36
C ILE A 6 5.96 -4.02 -4.73
N LYS A 7 6.99 -4.25 -5.54
CA LYS A 7 8.33 -4.64 -5.06
C LYS A 7 8.96 -3.54 -4.20
N ASP A 8 8.81 -2.29 -4.60
CA ASP A 8 9.33 -1.14 -3.84
C ASP A 8 8.61 -0.98 -2.49
N VAL A 9 7.30 -1.23 -2.45
CA VAL A 9 6.51 -1.27 -1.21
C VAL A 9 7.01 -2.38 -0.28
N TYR A 10 7.23 -3.59 -0.80
CA TYR A 10 7.77 -4.71 -0.01
C TYR A 10 9.15 -4.38 0.57
N CYS A 11 10.01 -3.70 -0.20
CA CYS A 11 11.30 -3.24 0.30
C CYS A 11 11.15 -2.22 1.44
N LEU A 12 10.19 -1.29 1.36
CA LEU A 12 9.88 -0.35 2.45
C LEU A 12 9.41 -1.08 3.72
N ILE A 13 8.48 -2.02 3.58
CA ILE A 13 7.96 -2.84 4.69
C ILE A 13 9.10 -3.56 5.41
N LEU A 14 9.96 -4.25 4.65
CA LEU A 14 11.08 -5.01 5.21
C LEU A 14 12.12 -4.10 5.88
N LYS A 15 12.48 -2.99 5.22
CA LYS A 15 13.50 -2.05 5.72
C LYS A 15 13.06 -1.38 7.03
N HIS A 16 11.79 -1.02 7.13
CA HIS A 16 11.26 -0.29 8.28
C HIS A 16 10.53 -1.16 9.31
N LYS A 17 10.47 -2.48 9.08
CA LYS A 17 9.70 -3.45 9.89
C LYS A 17 8.22 -3.05 10.04
N TRP A 18 7.68 -2.42 8.99
CA TRP A 18 6.27 -2.05 8.95
C TRP A 18 5.41 -3.26 8.63
N LYS A 19 4.11 -3.15 8.89
CA LYS A 19 3.07 -4.07 8.43
C LYS A 19 2.39 -3.47 7.21
N ALA A 20 1.73 -4.30 6.39
CA ALA A 20 0.94 -3.81 5.26
C ALA A 20 -0.18 -2.84 5.69
N SER A 21 -0.73 -3.01 6.90
CA SER A 21 -1.70 -2.08 7.51
C SER A 21 -1.13 -0.70 7.82
N ASP A 22 0.20 -0.55 7.89
CA ASP A 22 0.85 0.72 8.24
C ASP A 22 1.11 1.59 7.00
N ILE A 23 0.81 1.06 5.81
CA ILE A 23 1.02 1.71 4.52
C ILE A 23 -0.33 1.92 3.85
N ALA A 24 -0.54 3.13 3.33
CA ALA A 24 -1.64 3.41 2.42
C ALA A 24 -1.12 3.66 1.00
N VAL A 25 -1.94 3.26 0.03
CA VAL A 25 -1.68 3.38 -1.40
C VAL A 25 -2.81 4.18 -2.05
N ARG A 26 -2.43 5.12 -2.92
CA ARG A 26 -3.38 5.89 -3.74
C ARG A 26 -3.11 5.59 -5.21
N ASN A 27 -4.17 5.22 -5.94
CA ASN A 27 -4.13 4.87 -7.36
C ASN A 27 -2.96 3.92 -7.72
N GLY A 28 -2.72 2.90 -6.90
CA GLY A 28 -1.72 1.85 -7.14
C GLY A 28 -0.28 2.33 -7.37
N SER A 29 0.11 3.54 -6.96
CA SER A 29 1.45 4.07 -7.32
C SER A 29 2.02 5.07 -6.32
N HIS A 30 1.15 5.72 -5.53
CA HIS A 30 1.59 6.64 -4.48
C HIS A 30 1.50 5.96 -3.12
N ILE A 31 2.64 5.85 -2.45
CA ILE A 31 2.77 5.21 -1.14
C ILE A 31 2.87 6.30 -0.08
N ILE A 32 2.02 6.24 0.94
CA ILE A 32 2.04 7.13 2.11
C ILE A 32 1.90 6.31 3.40
N LEU A 33 2.24 6.90 4.54
CA LEU A 33 1.94 6.28 5.84
C LEU A 33 0.42 6.19 6.03
N ALA A 34 -0.06 5.08 6.60
CA ALA A 34 -1.50 4.88 6.81
C ALA A 34 -2.14 5.96 7.69
N GLU A 35 -1.39 6.59 8.59
CA GLU A 35 -1.86 7.73 9.39
C GLU A 35 -2.26 8.95 8.54
N LEU A 36 -1.69 9.08 7.34
CA LEU A 36 -1.97 10.16 6.40
C LEU A 36 -3.11 9.82 5.41
N ILE A 37 -3.77 8.66 5.57
CA ILE A 37 -4.82 8.22 4.65
C ILE A 37 -5.99 9.22 4.58
N ASN A 38 -6.35 9.83 5.71
CA ASN A 38 -7.47 10.76 5.82
C ASN A 38 -7.26 12.08 5.06
N ILE A 39 -6.00 12.44 4.77
CA ILE A 39 -5.65 13.65 4.00
C ILE A 39 -5.38 13.35 2.53
N ALA A 40 -5.48 12.08 2.12
CA ALA A 40 -5.24 11.61 0.76
C ALA A 40 -6.53 11.00 0.16
N PRO A 41 -7.39 11.80 -0.50
CA PRO A 41 -8.65 11.30 -1.06
C PRO A 41 -8.43 10.12 -2.02
N GLY A 42 -9.18 9.03 -1.77
CA GLY A 42 -9.11 7.80 -2.55
C GLY A 42 -7.92 6.89 -2.21
N ALA A 43 -7.18 7.17 -1.14
CA ALA A 43 -6.20 6.24 -0.60
C ALA A 43 -6.89 5.10 0.17
N ILE A 44 -6.36 3.89 0.03
CA ILE A 44 -6.75 2.70 0.80
C ILE A 44 -5.49 2.11 1.44
N THR A 45 -5.64 1.31 2.50
CA THR A 45 -4.49 0.58 3.04
C THR A 45 -3.96 -0.42 2.02
N LEU A 46 -2.66 -0.73 2.09
CA LEU A 46 -2.08 -1.77 1.24
C LEU A 46 -2.73 -3.13 1.49
N GLN A 47 -3.17 -3.40 2.73
CA GLN A 47 -3.92 -4.61 3.06
C GLN A 47 -5.25 -4.69 2.30
N GLU A 48 -6.02 -3.60 2.25
CA GLU A 48 -7.28 -3.53 1.50
C GLU A 48 -7.05 -3.72 0.00
N TYR A 49 -5.98 -3.11 -0.55
CA TYR A 49 -5.60 -3.29 -1.96
C TYR A 49 -5.29 -4.76 -2.27
N ILE A 50 -4.47 -5.43 -1.43
CA ILE A 50 -4.13 -6.86 -1.59
C ILE A 50 -5.39 -7.73 -1.51
N ASN A 51 -6.29 -7.45 -0.55
CA ASN A 51 -7.54 -8.19 -0.41
C ASN A 51 -8.44 -8.01 -1.65
N GLY A 52 -8.45 -6.84 -2.27
CA GLY A 52 -9.16 -6.57 -3.51
C GLY A 52 -8.66 -7.45 -4.66
N LEU A 53 -7.34 -7.52 -4.85
CA LEU A 53 -6.71 -8.36 -5.89
C LEU A 53 -6.97 -9.87 -5.71
N GLN A 54 -7.26 -10.34 -4.50
CA GLN A 54 -7.57 -11.75 -4.24
C GLN A 54 -9.04 -12.11 -4.50
N ASN A 55 -9.93 -11.12 -4.53
CA ASN A 55 -11.36 -11.29 -4.78
C ASN A 55 -11.73 -11.07 -6.25
N GLU A 56 -10.75 -10.69 -7.10
CA GLU A 56 -10.84 -10.61 -8.56
C GLU A 56 -10.30 -11.89 -9.22
#